data_AF-A0A358QNX2-F1
#
_entry.id   AF-A0A358QNX2-F1
#
_cell.length_a   1.000
_cell.length_b   1.000
_cell.length_c   1.000
_cell.angle_alpha   90.00
_cell.angle_beta   90.00
_cell.angle_gamma   90.00
#
_symmetry.space_group_name_H-M   'P 1'
#
loop_
_entity.id
_entity.type
_entity.pdbx_description
1 polymer ?
#
loop_
_entity_poly.entity_id
_entity_poly.type
_entity_poly.pdbx_seq_one_letter_code
_entity_poly.pdbx_strand_id
1 'polypeptide(L)' 'MADCPPVERIGVAVIGYGLAGQVFHAPLVVATPSLEVRAIVTANPER' A
#
# COMPACT_ATOMS: atom_id res chain seq x y z
N MET A 1 0.19 -29.65 -4.11
CA MET A 1 -0.69 -28.48 -3.91
C MET A 1 -0.23 -27.47 -4.94
N ALA A 2 -0.95 -27.39 -6.07
CA ALA A 2 -0.50 -26.73 -7.28
C ALA A 2 -0.18 -25.24 -7.05
N ASP A 3 0.86 -24.75 -7.72
CA ASP A 3 1.14 -23.34 -7.92
C ASP A 3 -0.14 -22.61 -8.32
N CYS A 4 -0.62 -21.74 -7.45
CA CYS A 4 -1.54 -20.69 -7.85
C CYS A 4 -0.72 -19.74 -8.74
N PRO A 5 -1.16 -19.42 -9.98
CA PRO A 5 -0.48 -18.39 -10.75
C PRO A 5 -0.38 -17.14 -9.87
N PRO A 6 0.74 -16.38 -9.91
CA PRO A 6 0.86 -15.19 -9.09
C PRO A 6 -0.32 -14.28 -9.42
N VAL A 7 -1.26 -14.16 -8.49
CA VAL A 7 -2.28 -13.14 -8.56
C VAL A 7 -1.53 -11.83 -8.52
N GLU A 8 -1.58 -11.09 -9.63
CA GLU A 8 -0.98 -9.77 -9.68
C GLU A 8 -1.54 -8.98 -8.48
N ARG A 9 -0.65 -8.45 -7.64
CA ARG A 9 -1.06 -7.75 -6.43
C ARG A 9 -1.92 -6.55 -6.82
N ILE A 10 -2.98 -6.31 -6.06
CA ILE A 10 -3.82 -5.14 -6.27
C ILE A 10 -3.03 -3.91 -5.85
N GLY A 11 -2.79 -3.00 -6.81
CA GLY A 11 -2.11 -1.74 -6.56
C GLY A 11 -2.99 -0.75 -5.80
N VAL A 12 -2.46 -0.18 -4.73
CA VAL A 12 -3.13 0.78 -3.85
C VAL A 12 -2.40 2.12 -3.87
N ALA A 13 -3.16 3.21 -3.96
CA ALA A 13 -2.67 4.56 -3.75
C ALA A 13 -3.12 5.07 -2.37
N VAL A 14 -2.17 5.59 -1.58
CA VAL A 14 -2.47 6.24 -0.29
C VAL A 14 -2.59 7.74 -0.52
N ILE A 15 -3.78 8.30 -0.32
CA ILE A 15 -4.05 9.74 -0.47
C ILE A 15 -4.00 10.42 0.89
N GLY A 16 -3.03 11.31 1.07
CA GLY A 16 -2.71 11.95 2.34
C GLY A 16 -1.77 11.09 3.19
N TYR A 17 -0.56 11.60 3.44
CA TYR A 17 0.48 10.91 4.21
C TYR A 17 0.75 11.59 5.56
N GLY A 18 -0.32 11.86 6.30
CA GLY A 18 -0.25 12.27 7.71
C GLY A 18 -0.08 11.07 8.64
N LEU A 19 -0.36 11.27 9.94
CA LEU A 19 -0.21 10.22 10.95
C LEU A 19 -0.92 8.91 10.56
N ALA A 20 -2.20 8.99 10.18
CA ALA A 20 -2.95 7.80 9.79
C ALA A 20 -2.41 7.11 8.53
N GLY A 21 -1.93 7.88 7.56
CA GLY A 21 -1.27 7.37 6.35
C GLY A 21 -0.02 6.56 6.68
N GLN A 22 0.82 7.11 7.56
CA GLN A 22 2.12 6.54 7.93
C GLN A 22 2.00 5.33 8.88
N VAL A 23 1.09 5.36 9.86
CA VAL A 23 1.05 4.34 10.93
C VAL A 23 -0.05 3.30 10.75
N PHE A 24 -1.07 3.58 9.94
CA PHE A 24 -2.17 2.64 9.66
C PHE A 24 -2.24 2.28 8.19
N HIS A 25 -2.60 3.21 7.30
CA HIS A 25 -2.96 2.86 5.92
C HIS A 25 -1.83 2.16 5.17
N ALA A 26 -0.64 2.76 5.08
CA ALA A 26 0.48 2.13 4.38
C ALA A 26 0.93 0.83 5.07
N PRO A 27 1.16 0.76 6.40
CA PRO A 27 1.53 -0.49 7.06
C PRO A 27 0.50 -1.63 6.91
N LEU A 28 -0.79 -1.33 6.98
CA LEU A 28 -1.85 -2.35 6.84
C LEU A 28 -1.95 -2.86 5.40
N VAL A 29 -1.77 -2.00 4.40
CA VAL A 29 -1.66 -2.43 2.99
C VAL A 29 -0.45 -3.34 2.81
N VAL A 30 0.72 -2.95 3.32
CA VAL A 30 1.96 -3.76 3.25
C VAL A 30 1.82 -5.11 3.96
N ALA A 31 1.07 -5.15 5.07
CA ALA A 31 0.81 -6.39 5.80
C ALA A 31 -0.16 -7.34 5.09
N THR A 32 -0.83 -6.91 4.02
CA THR A 32 -1.81 -7.71 3.27
C THR A 32 -1.15 -8.32 2.03
N PRO A 33 -0.92 -9.65 1.96
CA PRO A 33 -0.09 -10.27 0.90
C PRO A 33 -0.58 -10.07 -0.54
N SER A 34 -1.87 -9.82 -0.73
CA SER A 34 -2.51 -9.58 -2.03
C SER A 34 -2.49 -8.12 -2.46
N LEU A 35 -1.98 -7.20 -1.63
CA LEU A 35 -1.94 -5.76 -1.91
C LEU A 35 -0.51 -5.24 -2.05
N GLU A 36 -0.37 -4.12 -2.74
CA GLU A 36 0.90 -3.41 -2.90
C GLU A 36 0.66 -1.89 -2.90
N VAL A 37 1.42 -1.13 -2.11
CA VAL A 37 1.43 0.34 -2.21
C VAL A 37 2.20 0.73 -3.46
N ARG A 38 1.51 1.32 -4.45
CA ARG A 38 2.14 1.79 -5.70
C ARG A 38 2.31 3.30 -5.77
N ALA A 39 1.58 4.04 -4.96
CA ALA A 39 1.68 5.49 -4.91
C ALA A 39 1.35 6.03 -3.52
N ILE A 40 2.06 7.09 -3.13
CA ILE A 40 1.70 7.96 -2.03
C ILE A 40 1.46 9.34 -2.63
N VAL A 41 0.26 9.89 -2.41
CA VAL A 41 -0.11 11.24 -2.85
C VAL A 41 -0.12 12.13 -1.62
N THR A 42 0.80 13.08 -1.59
CA THR A 42 0.98 14.01 -0.47
C THR A 42 1.19 15.42 -0.99
N ALA A 43 0.69 16.41 -0.25
CA ALA A 43 0.97 17.83 -0.51
C ALA A 43 2.33 18.28 0.07
N ASN A 44 2.94 17.46 0.93
CA ASN A 44 4.26 17.69 1.51
C ASN A 44 5.20 16.58 1.04
N PRO A 45 6.07 16.82 0.03
CA PRO A 45 6.98 15.81 -0.52
C PRO A 45 8.17 15.51 0.40
N GLU A 46 8.44 16.35 1.41
CA GLU A 46 9.53 16.14 2.37
C GLU A 46 9.11 15.24 3.55
N ARG A 47 7.88 14.72 3.50
CA ARG A 47 7.28 13.86 4.52
C ARG A 47 7.15 12.40 4.09
#